data_AF-A0A0F8WWF4-F1
#
_entry.id   AF-A0A0F8WWF4-F1
#
_cell.length_a   1.000
_cell.length_b   1.000
_cell.length_c   1.000
_cell.angle_alpha   90.00
_cell.angle_beta   90.00
_cell.angle_gamma   90.00
#
_symmetry.space_group_name_H-M   'P 1'
#
loop_
_entity.id
_entity.type
_entity.pdbx_description
1 polymer ?
#
loop_
_entity_poly.entity_id
_entity_poly.type
_entity_poly.pdbx_seq_one_letter_code
_entity_poly.pdbx_strand_id
1 'polypeptide(L)' 'RRGPGRRRSEERKAAEEGEMTDEQFTFLMAIDRYKKENQRPFPTWTEVLEIIKALGYRLVAEPQSLQSFKKETQPV' A
#
# COMPACT_ATOMS: atom_id res chain seq x y z
N ARG A 1 -22.20 -8.35 26.10
CA ARG A 1 -20.78 -8.69 26.38
C ARG A 1 -19.99 -8.34 25.12
N ARG A 2 -18.97 -7.47 25.19
CA ARG A 2 -18.12 -7.15 24.03
C ARG A 2 -17.43 -8.43 23.60
N GLY A 3 -17.59 -8.82 22.33
CA GLY A 3 -17.01 -10.06 21.79
C GLY A 3 -15.49 -10.07 21.94
N PRO A 4 -14.85 -11.25 21.89
CA PRO A 4 -13.39 -11.36 21.97
C PRO A 4 -12.78 -10.44 20.93
N GLY A 5 -12.10 -9.39 21.38
CA GLY A 5 -11.52 -8.39 20.50
C GLY A 5 -10.54 -9.07 19.56
N ARG A 6 -10.92 -9.20 18.28
CA ARG A 6 -10.02 -9.72 17.25
C ARG A 6 -8.88 -8.72 17.15
N ARG A 7 -7.69 -9.11 17.61
CA ARG A 7 -6.50 -8.27 17.53
C ARG A 7 -6.29 -7.95 16.05
N ARG A 8 -6.22 -6.66 15.73
CA ARG A 8 -5.83 -6.20 14.38
C ARG A 8 -4.43 -6.72 14.10
N SER A 9 -4.11 -7.03 12.84
CA SER A 9 -2.71 -7.31 12.47
C SER A 9 -1.86 -6.09 12.80
N GLU A 10 -0.62 -6.32 13.20
CA GLU A 10 0.32 -5.26 13.59
C GLU A 10 0.49 -4.23 12.46
N GLU A 11 0.53 -4.70 11.22
CA GLU A 11 0.60 -3.87 10.01
C GLU A 11 -0.60 -2.90 9.87
N ARG A 12 -1.83 -3.37 10.16
CA ARG A 12 -3.02 -2.53 10.08
C ARG A 12 -3.05 -1.50 11.21
N LYS A 13 -2.55 -1.87 12.39
CA LYS A 13 -2.47 -0.97 13.54
C LYS A 13 -1.45 0.15 13.27
N ALA A 14 -0.27 -0.18 12.76
CA ALA A 14 0.76 0.79 12.38
C ALA A 14 0.24 1.79 11.33
N ALA A 15 -0.41 1.29 10.28
CA ALA A 15 -0.98 2.14 9.23
C ALA A 15 -2.08 3.10 9.73
N GLU A 16 -2.90 2.69 10.70
CA GLU A 16 -3.93 3.54 11.32
C GLU A 16 -3.35 4.53 12.35
N GLU A 17 -2.20 4.21 12.96
CA GLU A 17 -1.46 5.07 13.90
C GLU A 17 -0.48 6.03 13.21
N GLY A 18 -0.43 6.01 11.87
CA GLY A 18 0.40 6.89 11.05
C GLY A 18 1.86 6.42 10.92
N GLU A 19 2.17 5.22 11.41
CA GLU A 19 3.47 4.59 11.20
C GLU A 19 3.50 3.93 9.82
N MET A 20 4.26 4.53 8.91
CA MET A 20 4.56 3.95 7.60
C MET A 20 5.81 3.08 7.71
N THR A 21 5.84 1.97 6.98
CA THR A 21 7.12 1.26 6.79
C THR A 21 8.05 2.11 5.93
N ASP A 22 9.36 1.95 6.10
CA ASP A 22 10.37 2.64 5.27
C ASP A 22 10.12 2.44 3.76
N GLU A 23 9.64 1.25 3.41
CA GLU A 23 9.25 0.88 2.06
C GLU A 23 8.07 1.71 1.54
N GLN A 24 6.99 1.81 2.32
CA GLN A 24 5.83 2.61 1.96
C GLN A 24 6.19 4.10 1.85
N PHE A 25 7.02 4.61 2.77
CA PHE A 25 7.50 5.99 2.71
C PHE A 25 8.32 6.25 1.44
N THR A 26 9.27 5.37 1.12
CA THR A 26 10.09 5.45 -0.10
C THR A 26 9.24 5.44 -1.35
N PHE A 27 8.24 4.57 -1.42
CA PHE A 27 7.29 4.52 -2.53
C PHE A 27 6.51 5.84 -2.69
N LEU A 28 6.00 6.41 -1.59
CA LEU A 28 5.30 7.70 -1.65
C LEU A 28 6.21 8.84 -2.11
N MET A 29 7.46 8.89 -1.65
CA MET A 29 8.43 9.89 -2.10
C MET A 29 8.74 9.76 -3.59
N ALA A 30 8.85 8.54 -4.10
CA ALA A 30 9.03 8.30 -5.54
C ALA A 30 7.83 8.76 -6.37
N ILE A 31 6.61 8.50 -5.89
CA ILE A 31 5.38 8.99 -6.51
C ILE A 31 5.35 10.52 -6.50
N ASP A 32 5.62 11.17 -5.37
CA ASP A 32 5.63 12.64 -5.28
C ASP A 32 6.65 13.29 -6.22
N ARG A 33 7.85 12.70 -6.29
CA ARG A 33 8.89 13.12 -7.24
C ARG A 33 8.41 13.01 -8.69
N TYR A 34 7.83 11.87 -9.07
CA TYR A 34 7.29 11.67 -10.42
C TYR A 34 6.26 12.74 -10.79
N LYS A 35 5.35 13.06 -9.87
CA LYS A 35 4.29 14.06 -10.07
C LYS A 35 4.87 15.44 -10.35
N LYS A 36 5.90 15.84 -9.58
CA LYS A 36 6.57 17.14 -9.70
C LYS A 36 7.34 17.26 -11.01
N GLU A 37 8.15 16.26 -11.35
CA GLU A 37 9.00 16.27 -12.54
C GLU A 37 8.18 16.22 -13.84
N ASN A 38 7.04 15.52 -13.83
CA ASN A 38 6.20 15.32 -15.02
C ASN A 38 4.96 16.22 -15.06
N GLN A 39 4.80 17.15 -14.10
CA GLN A 39 3.60 17.99 -13.95
C GLN A 39 2.29 17.19 -13.98
N ARG A 40 2.32 15.98 -13.42
CA ARG A 40 1.25 14.99 -13.52
C ARG A 40 0.67 14.70 -12.14
N PRO A 41 -0.38 15.41 -11.68
CA PRO A 41 -0.91 15.28 -10.33
C PRO A 41 -1.56 13.93 -10.04
N PHE A 42 -1.89 13.15 -11.09
CA PHE A 42 -2.45 11.82 -10.97
C PHE A 42 -1.77 10.89 -12.00
N PRO A 43 -0.74 10.15 -11.59
CA PRO A 43 -0.12 9.14 -12.45
C PRO A 43 -1.12 8.05 -12.82
N THR A 44 -1.03 7.53 -14.04
CA THR A 44 -1.78 6.33 -14.46
C THR A 44 -1.20 5.09 -13.80
N TRP A 45 -1.96 4.00 -13.73
CA TRP A 45 -1.46 2.72 -13.19
C TRP A 45 -0.26 2.17 -13.98
N THR A 46 -0.15 2.48 -15.27
CA THR A 46 1.02 2.15 -16.07
C THR A 46 2.26 2.95 -15.65
N GLU A 47 2.11 4.24 -15.33
CA GLU A 47 3.21 5.06 -14.81
C GLU A 47 3.63 4.61 -13.41
N VAL A 48 2.66 4.25 -12.55
CA VAL A 48 2.93 3.67 -11.23
C VAL A 48 3.77 2.40 -11.37
N LEU A 49 3.45 1.53 -12.34
CA LEU A 49 4.25 0.34 -12.61
C LEU A 49 5.69 0.68 -13.01
N GLU A 50 5.91 1.72 -13.80
CA GLU A 50 7.26 2.17 -14.18
C GLU A 50 8.03 2.75 -12.98
N ILE A 51 7.37 3.49 -12.09
CA ILE A 51 7.98 4.00 -10.84
C ILE A 51 8.44 2.84 -9.96
N ILE A 52 7.60 1.81 -9.80
CA ILE A 52 7.94 0.61 -9.03
C ILE A 52 9.16 -0.10 -9.64
N LYS A 53 9.22 -0.24 -10.96
CA LYS A 53 10.40 -0.81 -11.64
C LYS A 53 11.65 0.05 -11.43
N ALA A 54 11.53 1.38 -11.48
CA ALA A 54 12.64 2.31 -11.26
C ALA A 54 13.18 2.27 -9.82
N LEU A 55 12.33 1.97 -8.85
CA LEU A 55 12.74 1.69 -7.45
C LEU A 55 13.51 0.36 -7.30
N GLY A 56 13.58 -0.46 -8.35
CA GLY A 56 14.33 -1.72 -8.37
C GLY A 56 13.51 -2.97 -8.08
N TYR A 57 12.19 -2.85 -7.93
CA TYR A 57 11.32 -4.02 -7.76
C TYR A 57 11.29 -4.89 -9.01
N ARG A 58 11.36 -6.20 -8.81
CA ARG A 58 11.31 -7.20 -9.88
C ARG A 58 10.32 -8.30 -9.54
N LEU A 59 9.63 -8.79 -10.56
CA LEU A 59 8.77 -9.97 -10.45
C LEU A 59 9.66 -11.22 -10.39
N VAL A 60 9.82 -11.78 -9.18
CA VAL A 60 10.70 -12.93 -8.93
C VAL A 60 9.95 -14.22 -8.56
N ALA A 61 8.62 -14.14 -8.49
CA ALA A 61 7.77 -15.24 -8.07
C ALA A 61 6.49 -15.29 -8.91
N GLU A 62 5.85 -16.46 -8.91
CA GLU A 62 4.52 -16.65 -9.52
C GLU A 62 3.47 -15.74 -8.86
N PRO A 63 2.44 -15.30 -9.61
CA PRO A 63 1.37 -14.49 -9.07
C PRO A 63 0.70 -15.16 -7.87
N GLN A 64 0.60 -14.43 -6.76
CA GLN A 64 -0.16 -14.86 -5.61
C GLN A 64 -1.57 -14.26 -5.65
N SER A 65 -2.56 -14.99 -5.13
CA SER A 65 -3.91 -14.46 -4.98
C SER A 65 -3.89 -13.24 -4.06
N LEU A 66 -4.42 -12.11 -4.54
CA LEU A 66 -4.60 -10.93 -3.71
C LEU A 66 -5.53 -11.28 -2.55
N GLN A 67 -5.05 -11.10 -1.31
CA GLN A 67 -5.92 -11.27 -0.15
C GLN A 67 -7.04 -10.23 -0.24
N SER A 68 -8.29 -10.70 -0.29
CA SER A 68 -9.44 -9.80 -0.28
C SER A 68 -9.42 -9.00 1.01
N PHE A 69 -9.19 -7.68 0.93
CA PHE A 69 -9.45 -6.74 2.02
C PHE A 69 -10.98 -6.56 2.22
N LYS A 70 -11.74 -7.65 2.33
CA LYS A 70 -13.12 -7.56 2.79
C LYS A 70 -13.07 -7.12 4.24
N LYS A 71 -13.44 -5.87 4.51
CA LYS A 71 -13.88 -5.46 5.85
C LYS A 71 -15.02 -6.41 6.20
N GLU A 72 -14.84 -7.28 7.19
CA GLU A 72 -15.96 -7.98 7.80
C GLU A 72 -16.90 -6.90 8.33
N THR A 73 -17.99 -6.63 7.61
CA THR A 73 -19.09 -5.83 8.12
C THR A 73 -19.65 -6.59 9.31
N GLN A 74 -19.30 -6.18 10.54
CA GLN A 74 -19.93 -6.74 11.73
C GLN A 74 -21.41 -6.35 11.68
N PRO A 75 -22.35 -7.31 11.78
CA PRO A 75 -23.76 -6.98 11.90
C PRO A 75 -23.99 -6.26 13.24
N VAL A 76 -24.81 -5.22 13.17
CA VAL A 76 -25.21 -4.31 14.26
C VAL A 76 -26.06 -5.03 15.30
#